data_AF-A0A2D6XEC6-F1
#
_entry.id   AF-A0A2D6XEC6-F1
#
_cell.length_a   1.000
_cell.length_b   1.000
_cell.length_c   1.000
_cell.angle_alpha   90.00
_cell.angle_beta   90.00
_cell.angle_gamma   90.00
#
_symmetry.space_group_name_H-M   'P 1'
#
loop_
_entity.id
_entity.type
_entity.pdbx_description
1 polymer ?
#
loop_
_entity_poly.entity_id
_entity_poly.type
_entity_poly.pdbx_seq_one_letter_code
_entity_poly.pdbx_strand_id
1 'polypeptide(L)'
;MQLINGSIQQAVNRLSEINITVLKGRIERGALLLQLKNDKSYVGHDSWVNSWSDFLDCININRETARQDMEVFQEFAEALTQRPDLLNSCSYERLIRLLPVIRLRKKEGRKIGKVMLLEMTARSKREDFDNNLKEMKGLVPDDKCIDPVECDSPKIILERCTICGVTYRRKDLENG
;
A
#
# COMPACT_ATOMS: atom_id res chain seq x y z
N MET A 1 -6.84 22.93 3.18
CA MET A 1 -7.85 21.91 3.55
C MET A 1 -8.33 22.30 4.95
N GLN A 2 -9.57 22.77 5.11
CA GLN A 2 -10.09 23.27 6.39
C GLN A 2 -10.35 22.11 7.36
N LEU A 3 -9.85 22.25 8.59
CA LEU A 3 -10.10 21.33 9.71
C LEU A 3 -11.58 21.41 10.11
N ILE A 4 -12.21 20.27 10.35
CA ILE A 4 -13.59 20.21 10.82
C ILE A 4 -13.62 20.66 12.29
N ASN A 5 -14.09 21.89 12.54
CA ASN A 5 -14.57 22.33 13.85
C ASN A 5 -16.02 21.85 14.02
N GLY A 6 -16.22 20.55 14.23
CA GLY A 6 -17.55 19.93 14.24
C GLY A 6 -17.66 18.76 15.21
N SER A 7 -18.88 18.47 15.65
CA SER A 7 -19.15 17.34 16.54
C SER A 7 -18.82 16.00 15.87
N ILE A 8 -18.52 14.96 16.66
CA ILE A 8 -18.28 13.60 16.14
C ILE A 8 -19.43 13.11 15.23
N GLN A 9 -20.67 13.48 15.55
CA GLN A 9 -21.84 13.15 14.73
C GLN A 9 -21.75 13.74 13.31
N GLN A 10 -21.27 14.97 13.17
CA GLN A 10 -21.08 15.59 11.84
C GLN A 10 -20.00 14.86 11.04
N ALA A 11 -18.92 14.42 11.71
CA ALA A 11 -17.88 13.64 11.05
C ALA A 11 -18.40 12.27 10.60
N VAL A 12 -19.20 11.59 11.41
CA VAL A 12 -19.83 10.30 11.06
C VAL A 12 -20.81 10.44 9.91
N ASN A 13 -21.67 11.46 9.94
CA ASN A 13 -22.59 11.74 8.82
C ASN A 13 -21.80 12.00 7.53
N ARG A 14 -20.74 12.81 7.60
CA ARG A 14 -19.86 13.05 6.45
C ARG A 14 -19.21 11.77 5.94
N LEU A 15 -18.74 10.88 6.83
CA LEU A 15 -18.16 9.58 6.42
C LEU A 15 -19.15 8.73 5.61
N SER A 16 -20.45 8.78 5.96
CA SER A 16 -21.50 8.04 5.26
C SER A 16 -21.84 8.61 3.87
N GLU A 17 -21.62 9.90 3.66
CA GLU A 17 -21.94 10.61 2.41
C GLU A 17 -20.79 10.58 1.39
N ILE A 18 -19.57 10.21 1.80
CA ILE A 18 -18.41 10.21 0.92
C ILE A 18 -18.59 9.17 -0.21
N ASN A 19 -18.46 9.63 -1.45
CA ASN A 19 -18.46 8.74 -2.61
C ASN A 19 -17.14 7.94 -2.71
N ILE A 20 -17.15 6.71 -2.21
CA ILE A 20 -15.99 5.82 -2.19
C ILE A 20 -15.68 5.14 -3.54
N THR A 21 -16.49 5.38 -4.58
CA THR A 21 -16.25 4.85 -5.93
C THR A 21 -15.17 5.63 -6.68
N VAL A 22 -14.90 6.87 -6.25
CA VAL A 22 -13.87 7.74 -6.84
C VAL A 22 -12.69 7.91 -5.89
N LEU A 23 -11.48 8.05 -6.46
CA LEU A 23 -10.24 8.19 -5.69
C LEU A 23 -10.29 9.39 -4.73
N LYS A 24 -10.84 10.53 -5.19
CA LYS A 24 -11.00 11.73 -4.37
C LYS A 24 -11.77 11.44 -3.08
N GLY A 25 -12.86 10.68 -3.15
CA GLY A 25 -13.65 10.32 -1.98
C GLY A 25 -12.89 9.38 -1.04
N ARG A 26 -12.13 8.41 -1.57
CA ARG A 26 -11.25 7.56 -0.75
C ARG A 26 -10.21 8.37 0.02
N ILE A 27 -9.60 9.37 -0.62
CA ILE A 27 -8.62 10.27 0.00
C ILE A 27 -9.29 11.13 1.08
N GLU A 28 -10.47 11.68 0.81
CA GLU A 28 -11.24 12.44 1.79
C GLU A 28 -11.62 11.59 3.01
N ARG A 29 -12.05 10.35 2.79
CA ARG A 29 -12.35 9.40 3.87
C ARG A 29 -11.11 9.09 4.70
N GLY A 30 -9.98 8.85 4.04
CA GLY A 30 -8.68 8.64 4.70
C GLY A 30 -8.27 9.82 5.58
N ALA A 31 -8.47 11.05 5.09
CA ALA A 31 -8.20 12.28 5.84
C ALA A 31 -9.06 12.38 7.11
N LEU A 32 -10.39 12.18 6.97
CA LEU A 32 -11.32 12.22 8.11
C LEU A 32 -10.99 11.14 9.14
N LEU A 33 -10.83 9.89 8.71
CA LEU A 33 -10.53 8.78 9.59
C LEU A 33 -9.22 9.00 10.35
N LEU A 34 -8.19 9.53 9.68
CA LEU A 34 -6.92 9.84 10.31
C LEU A 34 -7.06 10.95 11.35
N GLN A 35 -7.81 12.01 11.04
CA GLN A 35 -8.08 13.09 11.98
C GLN A 35 -8.79 12.55 13.22
N LEU A 36 -9.90 11.82 13.04
CA LEU A 36 -10.66 11.22 14.14
C LEU A 36 -9.79 10.31 15.02
N LYS A 37 -8.94 9.49 14.38
CA LYS A 37 -8.04 8.57 15.08
C LYS A 37 -6.97 9.29 15.90
N ASN A 38 -6.37 10.35 15.35
CA ASN A 38 -5.33 11.14 16.02
C ASN A 38 -5.89 11.94 17.18
N ASP A 39 -7.04 12.57 16.98
CA ASP A 39 -7.71 13.41 17.98
C ASP A 39 -8.42 12.57 19.05
N LYS A 40 -8.55 11.25 18.83
CA LYS A 40 -9.36 10.32 19.65
C LYS A 40 -10.80 10.79 19.86
N SER A 41 -11.34 11.58 18.94
CA SER A 41 -12.69 12.15 19.03
C SER A 41 -13.80 11.11 18.86
N TYR A 42 -13.45 9.88 18.51
CA TYR A 42 -14.36 8.73 18.47
C TYR A 42 -14.70 8.15 19.84
N VAL A 43 -13.89 8.41 20.88
CA VAL A 43 -14.11 7.85 22.22
C VAL A 43 -15.40 8.42 22.80
N GLY A 44 -16.31 7.54 23.23
CA GLY A 44 -17.62 7.95 23.74
C GLY A 44 -18.58 8.44 22.65
N HIS A 45 -18.33 8.13 21.37
CA HIS A 45 -19.33 8.34 20.30
C HIS A 45 -20.65 7.62 20.60
N ASP A 46 -20.54 6.41 21.14
CA ASP A 46 -21.63 5.61 21.69
C ASP A 46 -21.16 5.04 23.04
N SER A 47 -22.08 4.60 23.91
CA SER A 47 -21.81 4.23 25.30
C SER A 47 -20.80 3.09 25.46
N TRP A 48 -20.62 2.28 24.42
CA TRP A 48 -19.73 1.12 24.40
C TRP A 48 -18.43 1.35 23.60
N VAL A 49 -18.30 2.49 22.91
CA VAL A 49 -17.15 2.76 22.03
C VAL A 49 -15.96 3.26 22.85
N ASN A 50 -14.99 2.36 23.07
CA ASN A 50 -13.79 2.63 23.85
C ASN A 50 -12.49 2.50 23.05
N SER A 51 -12.55 1.84 21.89
CA SER A 51 -11.40 1.66 21.00
C SER A 51 -11.72 2.10 19.57
N TRP A 52 -10.67 2.33 18.77
CA TRP A 52 -10.80 2.62 17.34
C TRP A 52 -11.54 1.50 16.59
N SER A 53 -11.34 0.27 17.05
CA SER A 53 -11.99 -0.91 16.51
C SER A 53 -13.51 -0.84 16.71
N ASP A 54 -13.94 -0.57 17.95
CA ASP A 54 -15.36 -0.45 18.31
C ASP A 54 -16.04 0.66 17.51
N PHE A 55 -15.34 1.79 17.35
CA PHE A 55 -15.82 2.90 16.55
C PHE A 55 -16.04 2.51 15.09
N LEU A 56 -15.06 1.85 14.46
CA LEU A 56 -15.17 1.41 13.08
C LEU A 56 -16.31 0.39 12.88
N ASP A 57 -16.48 -0.52 13.85
CA ASP A 57 -17.56 -1.50 13.85
C ASP A 57 -18.93 -0.79 14.02
N CYS A 58 -19.01 0.24 14.88
CA CYS A 58 -20.20 1.08 15.09
C CYS A 58 -20.64 1.81 13.81
N ILE A 59 -19.69 2.38 13.05
CA ILE A 59 -20.00 3.08 11.79
C ILE A 59 -19.96 2.17 10.55
N ASN A 60 -19.85 0.85 10.75
CA ASN A 60 -19.83 -0.17 9.71
C ASN A 60 -18.74 0.04 8.63
N ILE A 61 -17.53 0.41 9.04
CA ILE A 61 -16.36 0.50 8.16
C ILE A 61 -15.37 -0.61 8.51
N ASN A 62 -15.03 -1.45 7.52
CA ASN A 62 -14.04 -2.50 7.72
C ASN A 62 -12.66 -1.94 8.13
N ARG A 63 -12.03 -2.55 9.14
CA ARG A 63 -10.74 -2.14 9.70
C ARG A 63 -9.62 -2.03 8.68
N GLU A 64 -9.52 -3.01 7.78
CA GLU A 64 -8.49 -3.03 6.74
C GLU A 64 -8.74 -1.94 5.69
N THR A 65 -10.00 -1.70 5.34
CA THR A 65 -10.38 -0.60 4.45
C THR A 65 -10.04 0.77 5.05
N ALA A 66 -10.39 1.00 6.32
CA ALA A 66 -10.04 2.22 7.03
C ALA A 66 -8.53 2.44 7.09
N ARG A 67 -7.77 1.37 7.39
CA ARG A 67 -6.30 1.40 7.40
C ARG A 67 -5.73 1.79 6.04
N GLN A 68 -6.22 1.17 4.97
CA GLN A 68 -5.78 1.45 3.60
C GLN A 68 -6.09 2.88 3.17
N ASP A 69 -7.28 3.41 3.47
CA ASP A 69 -7.62 4.81 3.13
C ASP A 69 -6.72 5.81 3.87
N MET A 70 -6.51 5.61 5.17
CA MET A 70 -5.63 6.48 5.96
C MET A 70 -4.20 6.45 5.42
N GLU A 71 -3.67 5.27 5.10
CA GLU A 71 -2.31 5.15 4.55
C GLU A 71 -2.20 5.75 3.14
N VAL A 72 -3.17 5.52 2.27
CA VAL A 72 -3.18 6.14 0.93
C VAL A 72 -3.23 7.66 1.05
N PHE A 73 -4.04 8.20 1.96
CA PHE A 73 -4.07 9.63 2.24
C PHE A 73 -2.69 10.14 2.71
N GLN A 74 -2.12 9.53 3.75
CA GLN A 74 -0.81 9.93 4.30
C GLN A 74 0.31 9.89 3.26
N GLU A 75 0.32 8.88 2.40
CA GLU A 75 1.39 8.73 1.43
C GLU A 75 1.20 9.58 0.19
N PHE A 76 -0.02 9.72 -0.34
CA PHE A 76 -0.22 10.24 -1.70
C PHE A 76 -1.00 11.55 -1.78
N ALA A 77 -1.71 11.98 -0.72
CA ALA A 77 -2.62 13.13 -0.83
C ALA A 77 -1.92 14.43 -1.24
N GLU A 78 -0.75 14.72 -0.67
CA GLU A 78 0.03 15.90 -1.02
C GLU A 78 0.44 15.89 -2.51
N ALA A 79 1.00 14.77 -2.98
CA ALA A 79 1.43 14.62 -4.37
C ALA A 79 0.26 14.67 -5.36
N LEU A 80 -0.90 14.10 -4.99
CA LEU A 80 -2.12 14.16 -5.80
C LEU A 80 -2.74 15.58 -5.82
N THR A 81 -2.60 16.34 -4.73
CA THR A 81 -3.05 17.74 -4.69
C THR A 81 -2.20 18.63 -5.61
N GLN A 82 -0.90 18.34 -5.70
CA GLN A 82 0.02 19.01 -6.62
C GLN A 82 -0.15 18.57 -8.08
N ARG A 83 -0.80 17.42 -8.32
CA ARG A 83 -1.03 16.83 -9.66
C ARG A 83 -2.50 16.44 -9.85
N PRO A 84 -3.42 17.41 -10.02
CA PRO A 84 -4.85 17.14 -10.19
C PRO A 84 -5.18 16.26 -11.41
N ASP A 85 -4.33 16.28 -12.44
CA ASP A 85 -4.44 15.43 -13.62
C ASP A 85 -4.35 13.93 -13.27
N LEU A 86 -3.53 13.59 -12.26
CA LEU A 86 -3.36 12.22 -11.79
C LEU A 86 -4.50 11.76 -10.88
N LEU A 87 -5.17 12.69 -10.18
CA LEU A 87 -6.29 12.36 -9.28
C LEU A 87 -7.44 11.63 -9.99
N ASN A 88 -7.71 11.99 -11.25
CA ASN A 88 -8.78 11.37 -12.04
C ASN A 88 -8.31 10.10 -12.78
N SER A 89 -7.00 9.92 -12.93
CA SER A 89 -6.42 8.85 -13.75
C SER A 89 -5.87 7.68 -12.91
N CYS A 90 -5.56 7.91 -11.64
CA CYS A 90 -5.00 6.89 -10.75
C CYS A 90 -6.08 5.91 -10.26
N SER A 91 -5.73 4.62 -10.24
CA SER A 91 -6.54 3.59 -9.58
C SER A 91 -6.21 3.50 -8.09
N TYR A 92 -7.25 3.54 -7.24
CA TYR A 92 -7.11 3.31 -5.80
C TYR A 92 -6.52 1.92 -5.48
N GLU A 93 -6.91 0.88 -6.22
CA GLU A 93 -6.37 -0.48 -6.05
C GLU A 93 -4.86 -0.51 -6.31
N ARG A 94 -4.39 0.19 -7.34
CA ARG A 94 -2.95 0.30 -7.63
C ARG A 94 -2.20 1.06 -6.54
N LEU A 95 -2.80 2.11 -5.97
CA LEU A 95 -2.21 2.85 -4.84
C LEU A 95 -2.07 1.97 -3.59
N ILE A 96 -3.07 1.14 -3.27
CA ILE A 96 -2.96 0.16 -2.17
C ILE A 96 -1.78 -0.78 -2.39
N ARG A 97 -1.61 -1.27 -3.62
CA ARG A 97 -0.53 -2.23 -3.97
C ARG A 97 0.87 -1.63 -3.88
N LEU A 98 0.99 -0.30 -3.88
CA LEU A 98 2.23 0.43 -3.66
C LEU A 98 2.58 0.63 -2.18
N LEU A 99 1.61 0.53 -1.27
CA LEU A 99 1.87 0.72 0.18
C LEU A 99 2.99 -0.19 0.71
N PRO A 100 3.08 -1.49 0.35
CA PRO A 100 4.20 -2.34 0.77
C PRO A 100 5.56 -1.85 0.27
N VAL A 101 5.64 -1.31 -0.95
CA VAL A 101 6.89 -0.75 -1.52
C VAL A 101 7.32 0.46 -0.72
N ILE A 102 6.37 1.33 -0.35
CA ILE A 102 6.65 2.52 0.45
C ILE A 102 7.20 2.14 1.82
N ARG A 103 6.58 1.18 2.50
CA ARG A 103 7.06 0.69 3.80
C ARG A 103 8.46 0.10 3.70
N LEU A 104 8.72 -0.71 2.67
CA LEU A 104 10.03 -1.31 2.44
C LEU A 104 11.11 -0.23 2.28
N ARG A 105 10.90 0.75 1.39
CA ARG A 105 11.90 1.80 1.15
C ARG A 105 12.08 2.73 2.35
N LYS A 106 11.02 3.03 3.10
CA LYS A 106 11.12 3.77 4.37
C LYS A 106 12.00 3.03 5.38
N LYS A 107 11.81 1.70 5.51
CA LYS A 107 12.64 0.85 6.37
C LYS A 107 14.11 0.84 5.94
N GLU A 108 14.37 0.90 4.64
CA GLU A 108 15.72 1.01 4.05
C GLU A 108 16.31 2.44 4.10
N GLY A 109 15.58 3.44 4.61
CA GLY A 109 16.02 4.84 4.61
C GLY A 109 16.09 5.47 3.21
N ARG A 110 15.47 4.86 2.19
CA ARG A 110 15.50 5.34 0.80
C ARG A 110 14.31 6.25 0.49
N LYS A 111 14.59 7.39 -0.14
CA LYS A 111 13.53 8.27 -0.66
C LYS A 111 12.84 7.63 -1.87
N ILE A 112 11.52 7.70 -1.90
CA ILE A 112 10.69 7.32 -3.05
C ILE A 112 10.17 8.57 -3.73
N GLY A 113 10.30 8.64 -5.05
CA GLY A 113 9.60 9.64 -5.86
C GLY A 113 8.10 9.36 -5.93
N LYS A 114 7.30 9.97 -5.04
CA LYS A 114 5.84 9.78 -5.00
C LYS A 114 5.17 10.09 -6.34
N VAL A 115 5.62 11.15 -7.04
CA VAL A 115 5.10 11.51 -8.37
C VAL A 115 5.35 10.40 -9.40
N MET A 116 6.54 9.80 -9.42
CA MET A 116 6.83 8.67 -10.31
C MET A 116 5.88 7.49 -10.05
N LEU A 117 5.61 7.19 -8.77
CA LEU A 117 4.66 6.14 -8.42
C LEU A 117 3.25 6.45 -8.91
N LEU A 118 2.79 7.70 -8.77
CA LEU A 118 1.48 8.14 -9.27
C LEU A 118 1.39 8.04 -10.80
N GLU A 119 2.42 8.48 -11.51
CA GLU A 119 2.50 8.35 -12.98
C GLU A 119 2.41 6.89 -13.42
N MET A 120 3.11 5.99 -12.72
CA MET A 120 3.03 4.56 -12.97
C MET A 120 1.62 4.02 -12.72
N THR A 121 0.94 4.46 -11.65
CA THR A 121 -0.46 4.06 -11.41
C THR A 121 -1.41 4.54 -12.49
N ALA A 122 -1.22 5.76 -13.01
CA ALA A 122 -2.13 6.39 -13.95
C ALA A 122 -1.92 5.93 -15.41
N ARG A 123 -0.66 5.72 -15.82
CA ARG A 123 -0.30 5.61 -17.25
C ARG A 123 0.18 4.22 -17.66
N SER A 124 0.67 3.39 -16.74
CA SER A 124 1.18 2.07 -17.10
C SER A 124 0.04 1.11 -17.42
N LYS A 125 0.28 0.23 -18.41
CA LYS A 125 -0.57 -0.96 -18.62
C LYS A 125 -0.49 -1.85 -17.39
N ARG A 126 -1.48 -2.74 -17.22
CA ARG A 126 -1.57 -3.61 -16.04
C ARG A 126 -0.32 -4.49 -15.89
N GLU A 127 0.14 -5.09 -16.97
CA GLU A 127 1.32 -5.97 -16.97
C GLU A 127 2.59 -5.20 -16.58
N ASP A 128 2.81 -4.03 -17.20
CA ASP A 128 3.95 -3.16 -16.88
C ASP A 128 3.92 -2.71 -15.41
N PHE A 129 2.74 -2.34 -14.90
CA PHE A 129 2.58 -1.98 -13.49
C PHE A 129 2.96 -3.14 -12.55
N ASP A 130 2.49 -4.35 -12.86
CA ASP A 130 2.76 -5.54 -12.06
C ASP A 130 4.24 -5.93 -12.09
N ASN A 131 4.90 -5.81 -13.24
CA ASN A 131 6.33 -6.05 -13.39
C ASN A 131 7.17 -5.02 -12.63
N ASN A 132 6.89 -3.72 -12.82
CA ASN A 132 7.55 -2.64 -12.08
C ASN A 132 7.37 -2.80 -10.57
N LEU A 133 6.20 -3.26 -10.12
CA LEU A 133 5.93 -3.51 -8.71
C LEU A 133 6.78 -4.67 -8.16
N LYS A 134 6.99 -5.73 -8.95
CA LYS A 134 7.88 -6.85 -8.57
C LYS A 134 9.33 -6.38 -8.48
N GLU A 135 9.80 -5.62 -9.47
CA GLU A 135 11.16 -5.06 -9.49
C GLU A 135 11.40 -4.17 -8.26
N MET A 136 10.46 -3.28 -7.95
CA MET A 136 10.58 -2.38 -6.80
C MET A 136 10.62 -3.10 -5.45
N LYS A 137 10.01 -4.29 -5.37
CA LYS A 137 10.05 -5.18 -4.21
C LYS A 137 11.28 -6.09 -4.17
N GLY A 138 12.17 -6.02 -5.17
CA GLY A 138 13.32 -6.92 -5.29
C GLY A 138 12.91 -8.37 -5.59
N LEU A 139 11.73 -8.58 -6.18
CA LEU A 139 11.21 -9.90 -6.56
C LEU A 139 11.54 -10.29 -8.00
N VAL A 140 12.29 -9.45 -8.70
CA VAL A 140 12.88 -9.76 -10.01
C VAL A 140 14.37 -9.98 -9.78
N PRO A 141 14.92 -11.14 -10.18
CA PRO A 141 16.35 -11.36 -10.17
C PRO A 141 17.03 -10.26 -10.98
N ASP A 142 17.99 -9.55 -10.39
CA ASP A 142 18.87 -8.67 -11.14
C ASP A 142 20.26 -9.31 -11.25
N ASP A 143 20.95 -9.05 -12.36
CA ASP A 143 22.32 -9.53 -12.58
C ASP A 143 23.34 -8.71 -11.75
N LYS A 144 22.89 -8.04 -10.68
CA LYS A 144 23.72 -7.19 -9.82
C LYS A 144 24.38 -7.96 -8.68
N CYS A 145 24.39 -9.29 -8.74
CA CYS A 145 25.27 -10.08 -7.90
C CYS A 145 26.72 -9.85 -8.38
N ILE A 146 27.34 -8.79 -7.87
CA ILE A 146 28.71 -8.38 -8.24
C ILE A 146 29.72 -9.43 -7.78
N ASP A 147 29.46 -10.07 -6.63
CA ASP A 147 30.27 -11.18 -6.12
C ASP A 147 29.39 -12.33 -5.56
N PRO A 148 29.28 -13.46 -6.25
CA PRO A 148 28.55 -14.64 -5.78
C PRO A 148 29.11 -15.25 -4.48
N VAL A 149 30.36 -14.94 -4.12
CA VAL A 149 31.02 -15.44 -2.91
C VAL A 149 30.51 -14.71 -1.67
N GLU A 150 30.30 -13.39 -1.76
CA GLU A 150 29.81 -12.53 -0.66
C GLU A 150 28.28 -12.45 -0.57
N CYS A 151 27.56 -13.14 -1.44
CA CYS A 151 26.10 -13.14 -1.44
C CYS A 151 25.53 -14.08 -0.36
N ASP A 152 25.03 -13.49 0.73
CA ASP A 152 24.34 -14.19 1.84
C ASP A 152 22.91 -14.62 1.51
N SER A 153 22.42 -14.33 0.30
CA SER A 153 21.08 -14.76 -0.11
C SER A 153 21.01 -16.28 -0.30
N PRO A 154 19.85 -16.92 -0.08
CA PRO A 154 19.69 -18.36 -0.24
C PRO A 154 20.09 -18.81 -1.65
N LYS A 155 21.20 -19.56 -1.74
CA LYS A 155 21.71 -20.06 -3.02
C LYS A 155 20.86 -21.24 -3.48
N ILE A 156 20.32 -21.15 -4.70
CA ILE A 156 19.65 -22.27 -5.37
C ILE A 156 20.68 -22.92 -6.29
N ILE A 157 21.14 -24.13 -5.94
CA ILE A 157 22.04 -24.92 -6.79
C ILE A 157 21.18 -25.78 -7.72
N LEU A 158 21.28 -25.50 -9.01
CA LEU A 158 20.70 -26.33 -10.07
C LEU A 158 21.78 -27.25 -10.61
N GLU A 159 21.51 -28.56 -10.58
CA GLU A 159 22.39 -29.56 -11.18
C GLU A 159 21.76 -30.10 -12.45
N ARG A 160 22.59 -30.31 -13.47
CA ARG A 160 22.18 -30.95 -14.70
C ARG A 160 22.68 -32.38 -14.70
N CYS A 161 21.76 -33.34 -14.82
CA CYS A 161 22.14 -34.74 -14.99
C CYS A 161 22.97 -34.89 -16.27
N THR A 162 24.15 -35.47 -16.18
CA THR A 162 25.02 -35.73 -17.33
C THR A 162 24.47 -36.81 -18.27
N ILE A 163 23.53 -37.63 -17.80
CA ILE A 163 22.94 -38.74 -18.55
C ILE A 163 21.67 -38.29 -19.30
N CYS A 164 20.69 -37.70 -18.59
CA CYS A 164 19.40 -37.34 -19.19
C CYS A 164 19.24 -35.84 -19.49
N GLY A 165 20.20 -35.01 -19.09
CA GLY A 165 20.19 -33.56 -19.35
C GLY A 165 19.14 -32.77 -18.57
N VAL A 166 18.34 -33.42 -17.72
CA VAL A 166 17.33 -32.79 -16.86
C VAL A 166 18.04 -31.96 -15.78
N THR A 167 17.54 -30.74 -15.58
CA THR A 167 17.99 -29.85 -14.53
C THR A 167 17.08 -30.00 -13.31
N TYR A 168 17.66 -30.31 -12.15
CA TYR A 168 16.95 -30.47 -10.88
C TYR A 168 17.59 -29.61 -9.78
N ARG A 169 16.85 -29.32 -8.70
CA ARG A 169 17.42 -28.63 -7.53
C ARG A 169 18.08 -29.68 -6.65
N ARG A 170 19.33 -29.45 -6.23
CA ARG A 170 20.09 -30.41 -5.41
C ARG A 170 19.34 -30.85 -4.14
N LYS A 171 18.61 -29.93 -3.49
CA LYS A 171 17.78 -30.22 -2.30
C LYS A 171 16.66 -31.25 -2.52
N ASP A 172 16.23 -31.47 -3.76
CA ASP A 172 15.18 -32.44 -4.10
C ASP A 172 15.74 -33.89 -4.12
N LEU A 173 17.07 -34.06 -4.17
CA LEU A 173 17.74 -35.37 -4.06
C LEU A 173 18.14 -35.72 -2.62
N GLU A 174 18.32 -34.74 -1.73
CA GLU A 174 18.73 -34.97 -0.34
C GLU A 174 17.59 -35.47 0.56
N ASN A 175 16.34 -35.42 0.07
CA ASN A 175 15.13 -35.82 0.79
C ASN A 175 14.41 -37.04 0.18
N GLY A 176 15.05 -37.76 -0.75
CA GLY A 176 14.55 -38.99 -1.36
C GLY A 176 15.48 -40.16 -1.06
#